data_AF-A0A3A4KDK1-F1
#
_entry.id   AF-A0A3A4KDK1-F1
#
_cell.length_a   1.000
_cell.length_b   1.000
_cell.length_c   1.000
_cell.angle_alpha   90.00
_cell.angle_beta   90.00
_cell.angle_gamma   90.00
#
_symmetry.space_group_name_H-M   'P 1'
#
loop_
_entity.id
_entity.type
_entity.pdbx_description
1 polymer ?
#
loop_
_entity_poly.entity_id
_entity_poly.type
_entity_poly.pdbx_seq_one_letter_code
_entity_poly.pdbx_strand_id
1 'polypeptide(L)'
;MPAARAQAQSAPCAKAVELVNAAVAMSGGSLDAATSTALSHRLRVPADLAQGEEKRVITAYADALIDEIITDLDPYTDELNRFCGTGS
;
A
#
# COMPACT_ATOMS: atom_id res chain seq x y z
N MET A 1 -16.25 -0.99 5.45
CA MET A 1 -16.55 0.43 5.79
C MET A 1 -15.71 1.31 4.87
N PRO A 2 -16.17 2.48 4.40
CA PRO A 2 -15.29 3.37 3.65
C PRO A 2 -14.23 3.89 4.62
N ALA A 3 -12.95 3.64 4.33
CA ALA A 3 -11.87 4.21 5.11
C ALA A 3 -12.03 5.74 5.05
N ALA A 4 -12.34 6.34 6.19
CA ALA A 4 -12.22 7.78 6.37
C ALA A 4 -10.84 8.18 5.85
N ARG A 5 -10.76 9.31 5.14
CA ARG A 5 -9.49 9.87 4.67
C ARG A 5 -8.61 10.13 5.88
N ALA A 6 -7.82 9.12 6.27
CA ALA A 6 -6.76 9.27 7.23
C ALA A 6 -5.86 10.37 6.65
N GLN A 7 -5.67 11.45 7.40
CA GLN A 7 -4.63 12.43 7.08
C GLN A 7 -3.31 11.67 7.01
N ALA A 8 -2.88 11.37 5.79
CA ALA A 8 -1.66 10.65 5.58
C ALA A 8 -0.49 11.48 6.09
N GLN A 9 0.45 10.82 6.77
CA GLN A 9 1.55 11.49 7.48
C GLN A 9 2.47 12.30 6.55
N SER A 10 2.46 11.98 5.25
CA SER A 10 3.31 12.55 4.21
C SER A 10 2.67 12.40 2.82
N ALA A 11 3.19 13.11 1.82
CA ALA A 11 2.72 12.99 0.43
C ALA A 11 2.94 11.59 -0.18
N PRO A 12 4.06 10.88 0.05
CA PRO A 12 4.22 9.52 -0.45
C PRO A 12 3.29 8.51 0.22
N CYS A 13 3.07 8.60 1.54
CA CYS A 13 2.05 7.81 2.22
C CYS A 13 0.64 8.06 1.67
N ALA A 14 0.27 9.33 1.44
CA ALA A 14 -1.02 9.67 0.84
C ALA A 14 -1.18 8.95 -0.51
N LYS A 15 -0.11 8.98 -1.32
CA LYS A 15 -0.12 8.37 -2.64
C LYS A 15 -0.17 6.84 -2.58
N ALA A 16 0.55 6.22 -1.66
CA ALA A 16 0.52 4.77 -1.47
C ALA A 16 -0.89 4.30 -1.10
N VAL A 17 -1.53 4.95 -0.12
CA VAL A 17 -2.90 4.65 0.32
C VAL A 17 -3.91 4.86 -0.81
N GLU A 18 -3.77 5.94 -1.61
CA GLU A 18 -4.61 6.14 -2.81
C GLU A 18 -4.48 4.99 -3.82
N LEU A 19 -3.25 4.54 -4.11
CA LEU A 19 -2.99 3.48 -5.08
C LEU A 19 -3.59 2.14 -4.63
N VAL A 20 -3.44 1.80 -3.34
CA VAL A 20 -4.01 0.58 -2.76
C VAL A 20 -5.54 0.62 -2.82
N ASN A 21 -6.16 1.72 -2.39
CA ASN A 21 -7.61 1.87 -2.44
C ASN A 21 -8.16 1.80 -3.87
N ALA A 22 -7.45 2.40 -4.84
CA ALA A 22 -7.84 2.34 -6.25
C ALA A 22 -7.76 0.91 -6.80
N ALA A 23 -6.71 0.16 -6.45
CA ALA A 23 -6.57 -1.22 -6.88
C ALA A 23 -7.69 -2.11 -6.31
N VAL A 24 -7.99 -1.97 -5.01
CA VAL A 24 -9.10 -2.71 -4.36
C VAL A 24 -10.44 -2.39 -5.01
N ALA A 25 -10.71 -1.11 -5.31
CA ALA A 25 -11.93 -0.68 -5.98
C ALA A 25 -12.04 -1.23 -7.41
N MET A 26 -10.94 -1.29 -8.15
CA MET A 26 -10.91 -1.82 -9.52
C MET A 26 -11.09 -3.34 -9.56
N SER A 27 -10.52 -4.07 -8.60
CA SER A 27 -10.59 -5.53 -8.58
C SER A 27 -11.82 -6.08 -7.87
N GLY A 28 -12.72 -5.23 -7.38
CA GLY A 28 -13.93 -5.67 -6.67
C GLY A 28 -13.64 -6.39 -5.35
N GLY A 29 -12.48 -6.12 -4.73
CA GLY A 29 -12.07 -6.71 -3.45
C GLY A 29 -11.05 -7.86 -3.51
N SER A 30 -10.69 -8.37 -4.69
CA SER A 30 -9.67 -9.42 -4.83
C SER A 30 -8.60 -9.02 -5.84
N LEU A 31 -7.38 -8.72 -5.38
CA LEU A 31 -6.26 -8.37 -6.25
C LEU A 31 -5.75 -9.63 -6.97
N ASP A 32 -6.07 -9.79 -8.25
CA ASP A 32 -5.46 -10.83 -9.09
C ASP A 32 -3.96 -10.55 -9.32
N ALA A 33 -3.22 -11.56 -9.77
CA ALA A 33 -1.76 -11.46 -9.95
C ALA A 33 -1.32 -10.30 -10.87
N ALA A 34 -2.09 -10.00 -11.93
CA ALA A 34 -1.76 -8.89 -12.82
C ALA A 34 -2.02 -7.54 -12.13
N THR A 35 -3.12 -7.42 -11.38
CA THR A 35 -3.38 -6.21 -10.59
C THR A 35 -2.34 -6.02 -9.48
N SER A 36 -1.97 -7.08 -8.75
CA SER A 36 -0.95 -7.01 -7.70
C SER A 36 0.42 -6.62 -8.24
N THR A 37 0.81 -7.17 -9.39
CA THR A 37 2.06 -6.78 -10.08
C THR A 37 2.04 -5.32 -10.50
N ALA A 38 0.93 -4.86 -11.11
CA ALA A 38 0.79 -3.46 -11.51
C ALA A 38 0.80 -2.51 -10.30
N LEU A 39 0.18 -2.90 -9.19
CA LEU A 39 0.15 -2.12 -7.96
C LEU A 39 1.54 -2.04 -7.32
N SER A 40 2.26 -3.16 -7.23
CA SER A 40 3.65 -3.22 -6.75
C SER A 40 4.54 -2.22 -7.49
N HIS A 41 4.48 -2.24 -8.83
CA HIS A 41 5.27 -1.35 -9.66
C HIS A 41 4.90 0.14 -9.46
N ARG A 42 3.61 0.44 -9.23
CA ARG A 42 3.15 1.81 -8.95
C ARG A 42 3.57 2.30 -7.58
N LEU A 43 3.62 1.42 -6.58
CA LEU A 43 4.04 1.75 -5.21
C LEU A 43 5.54 2.03 -5.09
N ARG A 44 6.36 1.57 -6.03
CA ARG A 44 7.78 1.94 -6.11
C ARG A 44 7.99 3.44 -6.23
N VAL A 45 7.11 4.15 -6.95
CA VAL A 45 7.19 5.60 -7.14
C VAL A 45 7.11 6.37 -5.80
N PRO A 46 6.06 6.24 -4.96
CA PRO A 46 6.05 6.87 -3.65
C PRO A 46 7.12 6.31 -2.71
N ALA A 47 7.47 5.01 -2.78
CA ALA A 47 8.55 4.47 -1.96
C ALA A 47 9.90 5.15 -2.19
N ASP A 48 10.22 5.51 -3.44
CA ASP A 48 11.47 6.21 -3.77
C ASP A 48 11.48 7.68 -3.37
N LEU A 49 10.30 8.29 -3.20
CA LEU A 49 10.15 9.65 -2.68
C LEU A 49 10.10 9.71 -1.15
N ALA A 50 9.81 8.58 -0.49
CA ALA A 50 9.83 8.43 0.95
C ALA A 50 11.26 8.23 1.49
N GLN A 51 11.45 8.41 2.80
CA GLN A 51 12.73 8.17 3.46
C GLN A 51 12.55 7.36 4.74
N GLY A 52 13.63 6.69 5.18
CA GLY A 52 13.66 5.95 6.44
C GLY A 52 12.61 4.84 6.51
N GLU A 53 11.85 4.85 7.61
CA GLU A 53 10.82 3.84 7.87
C GLU A 53 9.66 3.88 6.87
N GLU A 54 9.29 5.07 6.39
CA GLU A 54 8.22 5.24 5.41
C GLU A 54 8.52 4.50 4.11
N LYS A 55 9.76 4.66 3.60
CA LYS A 55 10.23 3.94 2.42
C LYS A 55 10.19 2.43 2.64
N ARG A 56 10.60 1.96 3.82
CA ARG A 56 10.61 0.53 4.16
C ARG A 56 9.22 -0.06 4.14
N VAL A 57 8.24 0.60 4.77
CA VAL A 57 6.86 0.10 4.84
C VAL A 57 6.20 0.07 3.45
N ILE A 58 6.31 1.14 2.66
CA ILE A 58 5.75 1.16 1.29
C ILE A 58 6.42 0.10 0.40
N THR A 59 7.73 -0.09 0.55
CA THR A 59 8.49 -1.11 -0.19
C THR A 59 8.06 -2.53 0.22
N ALA A 60 7.95 -2.81 1.52
CA ALA A 60 7.55 -4.12 2.02
C ALA A 60 6.16 -4.52 1.51
N TYR A 61 5.22 -3.57 1.51
CA TYR A 61 3.89 -3.80 0.94
C TYR A 61 3.96 -4.06 -0.58
N ALA A 62 4.79 -3.29 -1.31
CA ALA A 62 4.99 -3.49 -2.74
C ALA A 62 5.58 -4.88 -3.06
N ASP A 63 6.49 -5.38 -2.23
CA ASP A 63 7.11 -6.69 -2.41
C ASP A 63 6.15 -7.84 -2.07
N ALA A 64 5.38 -7.70 -0.99
CA ALA A 64 4.37 -8.68 -0.59
C ALA A 64 3.31 -8.94 -1.68
N LEU A 65 2.98 -7.92 -2.49
CA LEU A 65 2.01 -8.04 -3.59
C LEU A 65 2.45 -9.01 -4.70
N ILE A 66 3.76 -9.19 -4.91
CA ILE A 66 4.31 -10.03 -5.97
C ILE A 66 5.00 -11.28 -5.43
N ASP A 67 5.03 -11.43 -4.11
CA ASP A 67 5.59 -12.61 -3.47
C ASP A 67 4.54 -13.74 -3.49
N GLU A 68 4.84 -14.78 -4.25
CA GLU A 68 3.99 -15.96 -4.42
C GLU A 68 3.83 -16.79 -3.13
N ILE A 69 4.67 -16.55 -2.11
CA ILE A 69 4.60 -17.21 -0.80
C ILE A 69 3.61 -16.48 0.10
N ILE A 70 3.40 -15.17 -0.10
CA ILE A 70 2.49 -14.36 0.70
C ILE A 70 1.05 -14.59 0.22
N THR A 71 0.30 -15.31 1.04
CA THR A 71 -1.13 -15.61 0.81
C THR A 71 -2.06 -14.65 1.54
N ASP A 72 -1.51 -13.86 2.47
CA ASP A 72 -2.23 -12.90 3.29
C ASP A 72 -1.49 -11.56 3.29
N LEU A 73 -2.15 -10.53 2.77
CA LEU A 73 -1.64 -9.16 2.70
C LEU A 73 -2.05 -8.33 3.91
N ASP A 74 -2.93 -8.82 4.78
CA ASP A 74 -3.42 -8.10 5.95
C ASP A 74 -2.28 -7.56 6.85
N PRO A 75 -1.22 -8.32 7.21
CA PRO A 75 -0.16 -7.78 8.07
C PRO A 75 0.59 -6.60 7.42
N TYR A 76 0.81 -6.65 6.11
CA TYR A 76 1.46 -5.55 5.37
C TYR A 76 0.50 -4.37 5.19
N THR A 77 -0.78 -4.65 4.96
CA THR A 77 -1.84 -3.64 4.87
C THR A 77 -1.99 -2.89 6.18
N ASP A 78 -1.98 -3.61 7.30
CA ASP A 78 -2.05 -3.05 8.64
C ASP A 78 -0.82 -2.22 8.97
N GLU A 79 0.38 -2.67 8.59
CA GLU A 79 1.61 -1.90 8.79
C GLU A 79 1.61 -0.62 7.93
N LEU A 80 1.21 -0.73 6.66
CA LEU A 80 1.01 0.42 5.78
C LEU A 80 -0.03 1.37 6.36
N ASN A 81 -1.16 0.89 6.85
CA ASN A 81 -2.21 1.73 7.44
C ASN A 81 -1.82 2.30 8.80
N ARG A 82 -1.01 1.61 9.59
CA ARG A 82 -0.48 2.14 10.86
C ARG A 82 0.53 3.25 10.62
N PHE A 83 1.37 3.10 9.60
CA PHE A 83 2.42 4.05 9.29
C PHE A 83 1.92 5.22 8.44
N CYS A 84 1.07 4.94 7.45
CA CYS A 84 0.52 5.93 6.53
C CYS A 84 -0.87 6.42 6.89
N GLY A 85 -1.67 5.67 7.65
CA GLY A 85 -2.92 6.14 8.22
C GLY A 85 -2.67 6.79 9.58
N THR A 86 -3.08 8.05 9.71
CA THR A 86 -3.17 8.86 10.94
C THR A 86 -2.57 8.29 12.22
N GLY A 87 -1.47 8.91 12.66
CA GLY A 87 -1.13 8.93 14.08
C GLY A 87 -2.29 9.52 14.89
N SER A 88 -2.75 8.76 15.87
CA SER A 88 -3.44 9.18 17.09
C SER A 88 -3.33 8.03 18.09
#